data_AF-A0A0R3TSG3-F1
#
_entry.id   AF-A0A0R3TSG3-F1
#
_cell.length_a   1.000
_cell.length_b   1.000
_cell.length_c   1.000
_cell.angle_alpha   90.00
_cell.angle_beta   90.00
_cell.angle_gamma   90.00
#
_symmetry.space_group_name_H-M   'P 1'
#
loop_
_entity.id
_entity.type
_entity.pdbx_description
1 polymer ?
#
loop_
_entity_poly.entity_id
_entity_poly.type
_entity_poly.pdbx_seq_one_letter_code
_entity_poly.pdbx_strand_id
1 'polypeptide(L)'
;MVDPGEEVSATLKREFSEEAMASLDASEDEVAKIRSQVNSAFSNGLEVYRGYVDDPRNTDNAWMETVAVNFHDEDGSGLAKFKLSAGDDAAAVRWVDVDPNLELYASHRSFLELTANLHGAFWSNGKR
;
A
#
# COMPACT_ATOMS: atom_id res chain seq x y z
N MET A 1 -9.95 -3.51 -3.72
CA MET A 1 -10.09 -3.52 -5.21
C MET A 1 -10.51 -2.13 -5.69
N VAL A 2 -10.32 -1.78 -6.97
CA VAL A 2 -10.92 -0.54 -7.52
C VAL A 2 -12.41 -0.76 -7.72
N ASP A 3 -13.24 0.04 -7.05
CA ASP A 3 -14.69 -0.09 -7.14
C ASP A 3 -15.24 0.46 -8.48
N PRO A 4 -16.42 0.02 -8.94
CA PRO A 4 -17.02 0.52 -10.17
C PRO A 4 -17.20 2.05 -10.15
N GLY A 5 -16.52 2.73 -11.08
CA GLY A 5 -16.55 4.20 -11.17
C GLY A 5 -15.63 4.92 -10.17
N GLU A 6 -14.84 4.17 -9.39
CA GLU A 6 -13.84 4.72 -8.47
C GLU A 6 -12.54 5.05 -9.22
N GLU A 7 -11.96 6.20 -8.90
CA GLU A 7 -10.62 6.55 -9.35
C GLU A 7 -9.57 5.76 -8.56
N VAL A 8 -8.48 5.33 -9.20
CA VAL A 8 -7.37 4.61 -8.53
C VAL A 8 -6.86 5.36 -7.29
N SER A 9 -6.78 6.69 -7.36
CA SER A 9 -6.34 7.52 -6.24
C SER A 9 -7.29 7.49 -5.04
N ALA A 10 -8.60 7.29 -5.27
CA ALA A 10 -9.58 7.10 -4.21
C ALA A 10 -9.42 5.70 -3.59
N THR A 11 -9.28 4.66 -4.42
CA THR A 11 -9.02 3.30 -3.97
C THR A 11 -7.81 3.22 -3.06
N LEU A 12 -6.67 3.82 -3.45
CA LEU A 12 -5.44 3.80 -2.65
C LEU A 12 -5.67 4.36 -1.23
N LYS A 13 -6.42 5.46 -1.12
CA LYS A 13 -6.72 6.11 0.16
C LYS A 13 -7.72 5.30 0.98
N ARG A 14 -8.76 4.77 0.33
CA ARG A 14 -9.81 3.97 0.96
C ARG A 14 -9.23 2.70 1.55
N GLU A 15 -8.59 1.86 0.73
CA GLU A 15 -8.02 0.58 1.15
C GLU A 15 -6.99 0.75 2.28
N PHE A 16 -6.14 1.80 2.21
CA PHE A 16 -5.21 2.08 3.31
C PHE A 16 -5.92 2.52 4.60
N SER A 17 -6.97 3.33 4.49
CA SER A 17 -7.75 3.78 5.66
C SER A 17 -8.51 2.62 6.31
N GLU A 18 -9.10 1.75 5.50
CA GLU A 18 -9.90 0.61 5.95
C GLU A 18 -8.99 -0.46 6.56
N GLU A 19 -7.97 -0.92 5.84
CA GLU A 19 -7.20 -2.10 6.23
C GLU A 19 -6.03 -1.82 7.18
N ALA A 20 -5.42 -0.64 7.09
CA ALA A 20 -4.25 -0.28 7.91
C ALA A 20 -4.57 0.70 9.05
N MET A 21 -5.77 1.31 9.03
CA MET A 21 -6.22 2.24 10.07
C MET A 21 -7.61 1.90 10.65
N ALA A 22 -8.21 0.78 10.25
CA ALA A 22 -9.51 0.29 10.74
C ALA A 22 -10.63 1.34 10.66
N SER A 23 -10.68 2.13 9.58
CA SER A 23 -11.63 3.25 9.49
C SER A 23 -13.10 2.80 9.47
N LEU A 24 -13.41 1.56 9.10
CA LEU A 24 -14.78 1.04 9.10
C LEU A 24 -15.36 0.86 10.52
N ASP A 25 -14.50 0.60 11.50
CA ASP A 25 -14.89 0.42 12.91
C ASP A 25 -14.73 1.69 13.76
N ALA A 26 -14.26 2.78 13.14
CA ALA A 26 -13.96 4.04 13.82
C ALA A 26 -15.20 4.93 13.96
N SER A 27 -15.20 5.82 14.95
CA SER A 27 -16.23 6.86 15.07
C SER A 27 -16.15 7.88 13.92
N GLU A 28 -17.23 8.62 13.65
CA GLU A 28 -17.27 9.63 12.57
C GLU A 28 -16.14 10.67 12.69
N ASP A 29 -15.85 11.12 13.92
CA ASP A 29 -14.77 12.08 14.21
C ASP A 29 -13.40 11.48 13.91
N GLU A 30 -13.19 10.20 14.24
CA GLU A 30 -11.96 9.47 13.94
C GLU A 30 -11.80 9.24 12.43
N VAL A 31 -12.88 8.87 11.72
CA VAL A 31 -12.89 8.73 10.26
C VAL A 31 -12.51 10.05 9.59
N ALA A 32 -13.06 11.17 10.05
CA ALA A 32 -12.71 12.49 9.53
C ALA A 32 -11.22 12.82 9.74
N LYS A 33 -10.66 12.45 10.90
CA LYS A 33 -9.24 12.62 11.21
C LYS A 33 -8.35 11.72 10.35
N ILE A 34 -8.68 10.43 10.23
CA ILE A 34 -7.98 9.46 9.38
C ILE A 34 -7.95 9.97 7.94
N ARG A 35 -9.11 10.35 7.40
CA ARG A 35 -9.25 10.88 6.04
C ARG A 35 -8.38 12.12 5.82
N SER A 36 -8.34 13.03 6.78
CA SER A 36 -7.48 14.23 6.72
C SER A 36 -5.99 13.86 6.68
N GLN A 37 -5.57 12.97 7.58
CA GLN A 37 -4.18 12.49 7.65
C GLN A 37 -3.76 11.77 6.37
N VAL A 38 -4.57 10.82 5.90
CA VAL A 38 -4.31 10.06 4.67
C VAL A 38 -4.29 10.98 3.45
N ASN A 39 -5.22 11.93 3.33
CA ASN A 39 -5.20 12.90 2.23
C ASN A 39 -3.91 13.73 2.19
N SER A 40 -3.40 14.14 3.35
CA SER A 40 -2.14 14.89 3.42
C SER A 40 -0.95 14.02 3.04
N ALA A 41 -0.89 12.78 3.56
CA ALA A 41 0.20 11.85 3.29
C ALA A 41 0.21 11.38 1.82
N PHE A 42 -0.96 11.24 1.20
CA PHE A 42 -1.12 10.69 -0.14
C PHE A 42 -1.14 11.81 -1.21
N SER A 43 -0.49 12.93 -0.93
CA SER A 43 -0.44 14.10 -1.82
C SER A 43 0.62 13.96 -2.92
N ASN A 44 1.70 13.24 -2.66
CA ASN A 44 2.84 13.07 -3.57
C ASN A 44 3.22 11.58 -3.72
N GLY A 45 2.39 10.83 -4.44
CA GLY A 45 2.65 9.42 -4.75
C GLY A 45 3.52 9.24 -5.97
N LEU A 46 4.42 8.25 -5.94
CA LEU A 46 5.20 7.80 -7.08
C LEU A 46 4.71 6.41 -7.51
N GLU A 47 4.20 6.30 -8.74
CA GLU A 47 3.82 5.02 -9.31
C GLU A 47 5.07 4.15 -9.50
N VAL A 48 5.11 3.00 -8.81
CA VAL A 48 6.21 2.04 -8.92
C VAL A 48 5.90 0.93 -9.93
N TYR A 49 4.62 0.64 -10.13
CA TYR A 49 4.18 -0.38 -11.07
C TYR A 49 2.74 -0.13 -11.55
N ARG A 50 2.49 -0.43 -12.82
CA ARG A 50 1.15 -0.49 -13.41
C ARG A 50 1.06 -1.60 -14.43
N GLY A 51 0.05 -2.45 -14.28
CA GLY A 51 -0.30 -3.46 -15.27
C GLY A 51 -0.60 -4.82 -14.67
N TYR A 52 -0.39 -5.86 -15.48
CA TYR A 52 -0.72 -7.25 -15.23
C TYR A 52 -0.02 -7.87 -14.01
N VAL A 53 -0.77 -8.56 -13.15
CA VAL A 53 -0.23 -9.38 -12.06
C VAL A 53 -0.48 -10.84 -12.37
N ASP A 54 0.58 -11.66 -12.29
CA ASP A 54 0.46 -13.11 -12.32
C ASP A 54 -0.23 -13.58 -11.04
N ASP A 55 -1.52 -13.90 -11.17
CA ASP A 55 -2.42 -14.19 -10.06
C ASP A 55 -3.16 -15.50 -10.36
N PRO A 56 -3.32 -16.41 -9.38
CA PRO A 56 -4.00 -17.69 -9.58
C PRO A 56 -5.47 -17.56 -10.01
N ARG A 57 -6.08 -16.37 -9.92
CA ARG A 57 -7.43 -16.08 -10.40
C ARG A 57 -7.49 -15.80 -11.90
N ASN A 58 -6.34 -15.61 -12.56
CA ASN A 58 -6.28 -15.29 -13.98
C ASN A 58 -6.83 -16.45 -14.85
N THR A 59 -7.47 -16.08 -15.95
CA THR A 59 -8.02 -16.98 -16.98
C THR A 59 -7.73 -16.40 -18.36
N ASP A 60 -8.07 -17.13 -19.42
CA ASP A 60 -7.92 -16.67 -20.81
C ASP A 60 -8.69 -15.37 -21.12
N ASN A 61 -9.73 -15.05 -20.35
CA ASN A 61 -10.65 -13.95 -20.63
C ASN A 61 -10.70 -12.87 -19.53
N ALA A 62 -10.02 -13.08 -18.41
CA ALA A 62 -10.02 -12.16 -17.27
C ALA A 62 -8.72 -12.31 -16.48
N TRP A 63 -8.10 -11.18 -16.12
CA TRP A 63 -6.87 -11.16 -15.35
C TRP A 63 -6.86 -10.02 -14.33
N MET A 64 -5.96 -10.12 -13.36
CA MET A 64 -5.69 -9.08 -12.38
C MET A 64 -4.70 -8.07 -12.94
N GLU A 65 -5.02 -6.79 -12.77
CA GLU A 65 -4.06 -5.70 -12.91
C GLU A 65 -3.96 -4.93 -11.60
N THR A 66 -2.84 -4.26 -11.38
CA THR A 66 -2.66 -3.39 -10.22
C THR A 66 -1.92 -2.12 -10.60
N VAL A 67 -2.14 -1.10 -9.78
CA VAL A 67 -1.34 0.13 -9.74
C VAL A 67 -0.73 0.21 -8.35
N ALA A 68 0.56 -0.05 -8.25
CA ALA A 68 1.29 0.13 -7.01
C ALA A 68 1.89 1.53 -6.97
N VAL A 69 1.55 2.29 -5.94
CA VAL A 69 2.03 3.66 -5.73
C VAL A 69 2.72 3.72 -4.38
N ASN A 70 3.93 4.26 -4.35
CA ASN A 70 4.64 4.53 -3.11
C ASN A 70 4.36 5.96 -2.65
N PHE A 71 3.91 6.10 -1.40
CA PHE A 71 3.81 7.38 -0.70
C PHE A 71 4.91 7.40 0.37
N HIS A 72 5.86 8.32 0.23
CA HIS A 72 7.06 8.36 1.05
C HIS A 72 6.99 9.48 2.09
N ASP A 73 7.41 9.19 3.32
CA ASP A 73 7.53 10.14 4.44
C ASP A 73 9.02 10.27 4.79
N GLU A 74 9.69 11.20 4.12
CA GLU A 74 11.15 11.38 4.20
C GLU A 74 11.64 11.74 5.61
N ASP A 75 10.91 12.61 6.31
CA ASP A 75 11.31 13.14 7.62
C ASP A 75 10.58 12.49 8.80
N GLY A 76 9.70 11.51 8.53
CA GLY A 76 8.89 10.84 9.54
C GLY A 76 7.86 11.76 10.20
N SER A 77 7.52 12.89 9.56
CA SER A 77 6.60 13.86 10.15
C SER A 77 5.13 13.52 9.91
N GLY A 78 4.84 12.63 8.94
CA GLY A 78 3.51 12.25 8.48
C GLY A 78 3.15 10.80 8.80
N LEU A 79 3.30 9.91 7.81
CA LEU A 79 2.92 8.50 7.87
C LEU A 79 3.50 7.79 9.10
N ALA A 80 4.74 8.09 9.48
CA ALA A 80 5.41 7.44 10.61
C ALA A 80 4.67 7.64 11.96
N LYS A 81 3.81 8.67 12.06
CA LYS A 81 3.03 8.97 13.27
C LYS A 81 1.65 8.33 13.28
N PHE A 82 1.28 7.60 12.24
CA PHE A 82 -0.04 6.98 12.15
C PHE A 82 -0.16 5.87 13.18
N LYS A 83 -1.26 5.89 13.93
CA LYS A 83 -1.63 4.78 14.80
C LYS A 83 -2.30 3.72 13.93
N LEU A 84 -1.53 2.70 13.54
CA LEU A 84 -2.05 1.61 12.73
C LEU A 84 -2.99 0.72 13.56
N SER A 85 -4.06 0.27 12.93
CA SER A 85 -4.99 -0.72 13.45
C SER A 85 -5.46 -1.58 12.29
N ALA A 86 -5.48 -2.90 12.48
CA ALA A 86 -5.87 -3.80 11.41
C ALA A 86 -7.38 -3.66 11.18
N GLY A 87 -7.78 -3.53 9.92
CA GLY A 87 -9.18 -3.59 9.49
C GLY A 87 -9.78 -4.98 9.68
N ASP A 88 -11.04 -5.15 9.30
CA ASP A 88 -11.78 -6.40 9.43
C ASP A 88 -11.23 -7.53 8.55
N ASP A 89 -10.66 -7.20 7.38
CA ASP A 89 -10.02 -8.15 6.47
C ASP A 89 -8.52 -8.38 6.74
N ALA A 90 -7.94 -7.68 7.72
CA ALA A 90 -6.54 -7.80 8.12
C ALA A 90 -6.40 -8.43 9.53
N ALA A 91 -5.67 -9.55 9.62
CA ALA A 91 -5.43 -10.19 10.92
C ALA A 91 -4.49 -9.36 11.84
N ALA A 92 -3.55 -8.62 11.25
CA ALA A 92 -2.61 -7.77 11.96
C ALA A 92 -2.01 -6.73 11.00
N VAL A 93 -1.57 -5.60 11.54
CA VAL A 93 -0.87 -4.55 10.80
C VAL A 93 0.33 -4.06 11.60
N ARG A 94 1.43 -3.76 10.90
CA ARG A 94 2.63 -3.14 11.48
C ARG A 94 3.49 -2.50 10.40
N TRP A 95 4.37 -1.59 10.83
CA TRP A 95 5.55 -1.23 10.06
C TRP A 95 6.51 -2.43 9.96
N VAL A 96 7.11 -2.60 8.79
CA VAL A 96 8.04 -3.70 8.50
C VAL A 96 9.29 -3.10 7.84
N ASP A 97 10.46 -3.49 8.34
CA ASP A 97 11.72 -3.14 7.68
C ASP A 97 11.76 -3.79 6.30
N VAL A 98 12.10 -3.01 5.27
CA VAL A 98 12.23 -3.53 3.92
C VAL A 98 13.42 -4.49 3.86
N ASP A 99 13.15 -5.76 3.63
CA ASP A 99 14.17 -6.82 3.53
C ASP A 99 13.91 -7.67 2.28
N PRO A 100 14.94 -7.93 1.45
CA PRO A 100 14.81 -8.77 0.26
C PRO A 100 14.42 -10.22 0.57
N ASN A 101 14.45 -10.68 1.81
CA ASN A 101 14.05 -12.03 2.22
C ASN A 101 12.62 -12.09 2.75
N LEU A 102 11.85 -10.98 2.74
CA LEU A 102 10.44 -11.01 3.11
C LEU A 102 9.65 -11.94 2.20
N GLU A 103 8.92 -12.86 2.80
CA GLU A 103 7.90 -13.67 2.14
C GLU A 103 6.60 -12.88 2.14
N LEU A 104 6.23 -12.35 0.97
CA LEU A 104 5.01 -11.55 0.78
C LEU A 104 4.10 -12.22 -0.24
N TYR A 105 2.81 -11.93 -0.11
CA TYR A 105 1.80 -12.42 -1.03
C TYR A 105 2.01 -11.87 -2.45
N ALA A 106 1.72 -12.71 -3.45
CA ALA A 106 1.77 -12.39 -4.87
C ALA A 106 3.09 -11.68 -5.26
N SER A 107 2.99 -10.61 -6.03
CA SER A 107 4.13 -9.86 -6.57
C SER A 107 4.62 -8.72 -5.64
N HIS A 108 4.18 -8.66 -4.39
CA HIS A 108 4.51 -7.53 -3.49
C HIS A 108 6.00 -7.36 -3.25
N ARG A 109 6.77 -8.45 -3.20
CA ARG A 109 8.24 -8.39 -3.10
C ARG A 109 8.87 -7.61 -4.25
N SER A 110 8.40 -7.80 -5.48
CA SER A 110 8.90 -7.08 -6.66
C SER A 110 8.58 -5.59 -6.58
N PHE A 111 7.42 -5.21 -6.01
CA PHE A 111 7.08 -3.80 -5.80
C PHE A 111 7.95 -3.15 -4.72
N LEU A 112 8.31 -3.89 -3.67
CA LEU A 112 9.27 -3.42 -2.66
C LEU A 112 10.68 -3.27 -3.24
N GLU A 113 11.13 -4.16 -4.11
CA GLU A 113 12.40 -4.00 -4.83
C GLU A 113 12.45 -2.70 -5.62
N LEU A 114 11.41 -2.44 -6.43
CA LEU A 114 11.30 -1.21 -7.22
C LEU A 114 11.28 0.02 -6.32
N THR A 115 10.55 -0.05 -5.21
CA THR A 115 10.47 1.04 -4.21
C THR A 115 11.81 1.28 -3.52
N ALA A 116 12.53 0.22 -3.13
CA ALA A 116 13.83 0.33 -2.49
C ALA A 116 14.85 0.97 -3.44
N ASN A 117 14.88 0.51 -4.70
CA ASN A 117 15.74 1.08 -5.74
C ASN A 117 15.40 2.55 -6.03
N LEU A 118 14.11 2.91 -6.07
CA LEU A 118 13.64 4.30 -6.27
C LEU A 118 14.22 5.26 -5.22
N HIS A 119 14.31 4.81 -3.96
CA HIS A 119 14.81 5.60 -2.83
C HIS A 119 16.29 5.37 -2.51
N GLY A 120 17.00 4.57 -3.30
CA GLY A 120 18.39 4.18 -3.01
C GLY A 120 18.55 3.43 -1.67
N ALA A 121 17.47 2.79 -1.20
CA ALA A 121 17.46 2.01 0.02
C ALA A 121 18.16 0.66 -0.17
N PHE A 122 18.46 -0.03 0.94
CA PHE A 122 19.10 -1.33 0.90
C PHE A 122 18.22 -2.37 0.19
N TRP A 123 18.78 -2.99 -0.85
CA TRP A 123 18.23 -4.19 -1.47
C TRP A 123 19.39 -5.04 -2.00
N SER A 124 19.66 -6.18 -1.36
CA SER A 124 20.79 -7.02 -1.78
C SER A 124 20.43 -7.72 -3.09
N ASN A 125 20.99 -7.26 -4.21
CA ASN A 125 21.03 -8.03 -5.45
C ASN A 125 21.71 -9.36 -5.13
N GLY A 126 20.99 -10.47 -5.30
CA GLY A 126 21.45 -11.83 -5.01
C GLY A 126 22.59 -12.32 -5.89
N LYS A 127 23.74 -11.64 -5.87
CA LYS A 127 25.03 -12.21 -6.27
C LYS A 127 25.71 -12.73 -5.00
N ARG A 128 25.36 -13.96 -4.63
CA ARG A 128 26.33 -14.88 -4.01
C ARG A 128 27.00 -15.68 -5.11
#